data_AF-A0A7K4BBN6-F1
#
_entry.id   AF-A0A7K4BBN6-F1
#
_cell.length_a   1.000
_cell.length_b   1.000
_cell.length_c   1.000
_cell.angle_alpha   90.00
_cell.angle_beta   90.00
_cell.angle_gamma   90.00
#
_symmetry.space_group_name_H-M   'P 1'
#
loop_
_entity.id
_entity.type
_entity.pdbx_description
1 polymer ?
#
loop_
_entity_poly.entity_id
_entity_poly.type
_entity_poly.pdbx_seq_one_letter_code
_entity_poly.pdbx_strand_id
1 'polypeptide(L)'
;MKIRINSGRTVIQGSHVDQKNSPEYFRETSTIRLNPVDMMEIGIDDGERIKARTDNLSIVLRALSDDSIKRGTGFLPLGPYANFLVGGNTHSTGMPDFKEADADIEATVDTITTVGELMQQLGGVPYRR
;
A
#
# COMPACT_ATOMS: atom_id res chain seq x y z
N MET A 1 8.60 11.99 4.16
CA MET A 1 8.47 12.61 2.82
C MET A 1 7.01 12.51 2.39
N LYS A 2 6.40 13.58 1.87
CA LYS A 2 5.03 13.52 1.34
C LYS A 2 5.02 13.04 -0.11
N ILE A 3 4.20 12.04 -0.43
CA ILE A 3 4.01 11.52 -1.78
C ILE A 3 2.53 11.34 -2.12
N ARG A 4 2.23 11.27 -3.43
CA ARG A 4 0.91 10.91 -3.95
C ARG A 4 0.90 9.47 -4.43
N ILE A 5 0.05 8.64 -3.82
CA ILE A 5 -0.06 7.21 -4.12
C ILE A 5 -1.20 6.99 -5.10
N ASN A 6 -0.88 6.39 -6.25
CA ASN A 6 -1.88 5.89 -7.18
C ASN A 6 -2.08 4.38 -6.94
N SER A 7 -3.31 3.91 -7.12
CA SER A 7 -3.64 2.49 -7.03
C SER A 7 -4.16 1.93 -8.35
N GLY A 8 -3.90 0.65 -8.60
CA GLY A 8 -4.29 0.01 -9.85
C GLY A 8 -4.13 -1.51 -9.80
N ARG A 9 -4.59 -2.17 -10.85
CA ARG A 9 -4.42 -3.63 -10.96
C ARG A 9 -3.03 -3.97 -11.47
N THR A 10 -2.51 -5.10 -11.02
CA THR A 10 -1.35 -5.75 -11.63
C THR A 10 -1.72 -7.17 -12.03
N VAL A 11 -0.96 -7.76 -12.96
CA VAL A 11 -1.19 -9.14 -13.39
C VAL A 11 -1.05 -10.10 -12.20
N ILE A 12 -0.02 -9.91 -11.36
CA ILE A 12 0.23 -10.76 -10.19
C ILE A 12 -0.93 -10.66 -9.18
N GLN A 13 -1.39 -9.43 -8.91
CA GLN A 13 -2.54 -9.19 -8.02
C GLN A 13 -3.81 -9.86 -8.55
N GLY A 14 -4.07 -9.72 -9.86
CA GLY A 14 -5.22 -10.34 -10.52
C GLY A 14 -5.18 -11.87 -10.50
N SER A 15 -4.01 -12.47 -10.71
CA SER A 15 -3.83 -13.93 -10.73
C SER A 15 -4.04 -14.61 -9.37
N HIS A 16 -4.02 -13.86 -8.27
CA HIS A 16 -4.15 -14.40 -6.91
C HIS A 16 -5.33 -13.79 -6.13
N VAL A 17 -6.23 -13.05 -6.80
CA VAL A 17 -7.32 -12.30 -6.15
C VAL A 17 -8.36 -13.21 -5.47
N ASP A 18 -8.49 -14.44 -5.95
CA ASP A 18 -9.30 -15.51 -5.38
C ASP A 18 -8.67 -16.11 -4.11
N GLN A 19 -7.38 -15.87 -3.89
CA GLN A 19 -6.61 -16.37 -2.75
C GLN A 19 -5.96 -15.22 -1.97
N LYS A 20 -6.78 -14.35 -1.36
CA LYS A 20 -6.31 -13.13 -0.68
C LYS A 20 -5.38 -13.36 0.52
N ASN A 21 -5.35 -14.58 1.06
CA ASN A 21 -4.44 -14.99 2.13
C ASN A 21 -3.16 -15.66 1.59
N SER A 22 -2.99 -15.76 0.28
CA SER A 22 -1.79 -16.35 -0.33
C SER A 22 -0.58 -15.44 -0.11
N PRO A 23 0.62 -16.02 0.10
CA PRO A 23 1.87 -15.26 0.17
C PRO A 23 2.11 -14.37 -1.07
N GLU A 24 1.65 -14.80 -2.25
CA GLU A 24 1.79 -14.11 -3.52
C GLU A 24 0.93 -12.84 -3.55
N TYR A 25 -0.36 -12.95 -3.19
CA TYR A 25 -1.25 -11.80 -3.09
C TYR A 25 -0.79 -10.81 -2.02
N PHE A 26 -0.37 -11.32 -0.86
CA PHE A 26 0.18 -10.52 0.22
C PHE A 26 1.41 -9.73 -0.24
N ARG A 27 2.39 -10.41 -0.84
CA ARG A 27 3.64 -9.79 -1.30
C ARG A 27 3.39 -8.71 -2.34
N GLU A 28 2.51 -8.97 -3.30
CA GLU A 28 2.19 -8.00 -4.35
C GLU A 28 1.44 -6.79 -3.80
N THR A 29 0.36 -7.01 -3.05
CA THR A 29 -0.51 -5.90 -2.59
C THR A 29 0.06 -5.10 -1.43
N SER A 30 1.09 -5.61 -0.73
CA SER A 30 1.83 -4.87 0.30
C SER A 30 3.11 -4.19 -0.21
N THR A 31 3.42 -4.28 -1.51
CA THR A 31 4.60 -3.65 -2.11
C THR A 31 4.24 -2.36 -2.85
N ILE A 32 4.80 -1.23 -2.42
CA ILE A 32 4.73 0.05 -3.13
C ILE A 32 5.92 0.19 -4.08
N ARG A 33 5.64 0.63 -5.31
CA ARG A 33 6.64 1.06 -6.29
C ARG A 33 6.91 2.54 -6.09
N LEU A 34 8.18 2.91 -5.94
CA LEU A 34 8.63 4.29 -5.71
C LEU A 34 9.71 4.66 -6.72
N ASN A 35 9.86 5.97 -6.96
CA ASN A 35 11.00 6.45 -7.72
C ASN A 35 12.31 6.20 -6.92
N PRO A 36 13.40 5.73 -7.56
CA PRO A 36 14.66 5.46 -6.85
C PRO A 36 15.24 6.68 -6.13
N VAL A 37 15.05 7.89 -6.66
CA VAL A 37 15.55 9.12 -6.01
C VAL A 37 14.79 9.39 -4.71
N ASP A 38 13.49 9.13 -4.70
CA ASP A 38 12.69 9.32 -3.48
C ASP A 38 13.04 8.27 -2.42
N MET A 39 13.36 7.04 -2.82
CA MET A 39 13.89 6.01 -1.93
C MET A 39 15.24 6.41 -1.34
N MET A 40 16.15 6.95 -2.16
CA MET A 40 17.44 7.48 -1.71
C MET A 40 17.25 8.62 -0.70
N GLU A 41 16.31 9.53 -0.93
CA GLU A 41 16.03 10.66 -0.01
C GLU A 41 15.53 10.21 1.36
N ILE A 42 14.76 9.12 1.44
CA ILE A 42 14.31 8.54 2.71
C ILE A 42 15.26 7.46 3.25
N GLY A 43 16.36 7.19 2.55
CA GLY A 43 17.44 6.29 2.98
C GLY A 43 17.04 4.81 3.04
N ILE A 44 16.30 4.33 2.03
CA ILE A 44 15.94 2.92 1.93
C ILE A 44 16.39 2.28 0.62
N ASP A 45 16.64 0.97 0.67
CA ASP A 45 16.97 0.14 -0.48
C ASP A 45 15.79 -0.75 -0.94
N ASP A 46 15.96 -1.41 -2.08
CA ASP A 46 14.99 -2.34 -2.64
C ASP A 46 14.64 -3.48 -1.67
N GLY A 47 13.35 -3.57 -1.36
CA GLY A 47 12.79 -4.60 -0.50
C GLY A 47 12.77 -4.25 0.99
N GLU A 48 13.31 -3.09 1.37
CA GLU A 48 13.12 -2.53 2.70
C GLU A 48 11.69 -2.00 2.89
N ARG A 49 11.42 -1.45 4.07
CA ARG A 49 10.06 -1.10 4.49
C ARG A 49 9.91 0.37 4.76
N ILE A 50 8.73 0.86 4.42
CA ILE A 50 8.28 2.19 4.78
C ILE A 50 7.04 2.12 5.66
N LYS A 51 6.85 3.14 6.48
CA LYS A 51 5.57 3.43 7.09
C LYS A 51 4.90 4.56 6.32
N ALA A 52 3.75 4.27 5.71
CA ALA A 52 2.91 5.25 5.05
C ALA A 52 1.82 5.71 6.02
N ARG A 53 1.64 7.03 6.16
CA ARG A 53 0.61 7.65 7.01
C ARG A 53 -0.31 8.55 6.20
N THR A 54 -1.60 8.43 6.44
CA THR A 54 -2.63 9.33 5.91
C THR A 54 -3.60 9.65 7.04
N ASP A 55 -3.80 10.93 7.35
CA ASP A 55 -4.59 11.39 8.49
C ASP A 55 -4.24 10.64 9.79
N ASN A 56 -5.18 9.87 10.33
CA ASN A 56 -5.04 9.08 11.56
C ASN A 56 -4.69 7.60 11.30
N LEU A 57 -4.41 7.24 10.04
CA LEU A 57 -4.15 5.87 9.61
C LEU A 57 -2.67 5.70 9.27
N SER A 58 -2.10 4.54 9.61
CA SER A 58 -0.74 4.19 9.21
C SER A 58 -0.62 2.73 8.85
N ILE A 59 0.16 2.42 7.82
CA ILE A 59 0.42 1.05 7.40
C ILE A 59 1.88 0.89 6.98
N VAL A 60 2.43 -0.31 7.20
CA VAL A 60 3.79 -0.65 6.79
C VAL A 60 3.74 -1.35 5.44
N LEU A 61 4.58 -0.92 4.50
CA LEU A 61 4.66 -1.45 3.14
C LEU A 61 6.10 -1.82 2.81
N ARG A 62 6.28 -2.77 1.90
CA ARG A 62 7.57 -3.04 1.26
C ARG A 62 7.79 -2.05 0.13
N ALA A 63 8.97 -1.46 0.01
CA ALA A 63 9.30 -0.57 -1.11
C ALA A 63 10.11 -1.32 -2.18
N LEU A 64 9.82 -1.03 -3.45
CA LEU A 64 10.66 -1.38 -4.59
C LEU A 64 10.83 -0.17 -5.49
N SER A 65 12.03 0.01 -6.01
CA SER A 65 12.34 1.02 -7.00
C SER A 65 11.69 0.70 -8.35
N ASP A 66 11.29 1.75 -9.05
CA ASP A 66 10.74 1.70 -10.40
C ASP A 66 10.97 3.04 -11.11
N ASP A 67 11.81 3.03 -12.14
CA ASP A 67 12.19 4.22 -12.92
C ASP A 67 11.01 4.83 -13.69
N SER A 68 9.93 4.07 -13.91
CA SER A 68 8.72 4.57 -14.56
C SER A 68 7.85 5.42 -13.63
N ILE A 69 8.09 5.35 -12.31
CA ILE A 69 7.37 6.12 -11.31
C ILE A 69 7.94 7.54 -11.26
N LYS A 70 7.05 8.54 -11.40
CA LYS A 70 7.42 9.94 -11.28
C LYS A 70 7.81 10.27 -9.83
N ARG A 71 8.85 11.08 -9.65
CA ARG A 71 9.21 11.63 -8.33
C ARG A 71 8.02 12.29 -7.62
N GLY A 72 7.95 12.10 -6.30
CA GLY A 72 6.85 12.53 -5.45
C GLY A 72 5.57 11.70 -5.59
N THR A 73 5.62 10.58 -6.32
CA THR A 73 4.49 9.67 -6.50
C THR A 73 4.88 8.23 -6.18
N GLY A 74 3.88 7.39 -5.92
CA GLY A 74 4.06 5.96 -5.73
C GLY A 74 2.92 5.18 -6.38
N PHE A 75 3.16 3.91 -6.69
CA PHE A 75 2.13 2.99 -7.16
C PHE A 75 1.99 1.82 -6.20
N LEU A 76 0.77 1.62 -5.68
CA LEU A 76 0.43 0.52 -4.79
C LEU A 76 -0.65 -0.34 -5.45
N PRO A 77 -0.41 -1.65 -5.67
CA PRO A 77 -1.43 -2.52 -6.24
C PRO A 77 -2.74 -2.51 -5.43
N LEU A 78 -3.85 -2.58 -6.15
CA LEU A 78 -5.19 -2.64 -5.59
C LEU A 78 -5.29 -3.81 -4.60
N GLY A 79 -5.67 -3.50 -3.37
CA GLY A 79 -5.74 -4.50 -2.33
C GLY A 79 -6.10 -3.90 -0.97
N PRO A 80 -6.07 -4.71 0.08
CA PRO A 80 -6.43 -4.26 1.42
C PRO A 80 -5.52 -3.12 1.91
N TYR A 81 -4.24 -3.12 1.55
CA TYR A 81 -3.28 -2.08 1.91
C TYR A 81 -3.57 -0.73 1.24
N ALA A 82 -3.87 -0.72 -0.07
CA ALA A 82 -4.26 0.49 -0.78
C ALA A 82 -5.58 1.06 -0.25
N ASN A 83 -6.57 0.19 -0.02
CA ASN A 83 -7.88 0.62 0.52
C ASN A 83 -7.77 1.19 1.93
N PHE A 84 -6.82 0.71 2.73
CA PHE A 84 -6.56 1.27 4.06
C PHE A 84 -6.11 2.74 4.00
N LEU A 85 -5.41 3.14 2.94
CA LEU A 85 -4.94 4.52 2.75
C LEU A 85 -6.00 5.46 2.14
N VAL A 86 -6.92 4.94 1.32
CA VAL A 86 -7.95 5.73 0.61
C VAL A 86 -9.03 6.30 1.56
N GLY A 87 -9.27 5.64 2.70
CA GLY A 87 -10.35 6.02 3.60
C GLY A 87 -11.75 5.74 3.01
N GLY A 88 -12.77 6.38 3.58
CA GLY A 88 -14.19 6.11 3.27
C GLY A 88 -15.01 7.29 2.74
N ASN A 89 -14.38 8.45 2.50
CA ASN A 89 -15.11 9.60 1.95
C ASN A 89 -15.49 9.33 0.49
N THR A 90 -16.73 9.65 0.13
CA THR A 90 -17.27 9.43 -1.22
C THR A 90 -17.84 10.68 -1.86
N HIS A 91 -17.76 11.84 -1.18
CA HIS A 91 -18.34 13.11 -1.65
C HIS A 91 -19.81 13.00 -2.08
N SER A 92 -20.59 12.15 -1.38
CA SER A 92 -22.00 11.86 -1.70
C SER A 92 -22.24 11.25 -3.10
N THR A 93 -21.21 10.69 -3.74
CA THR A 93 -21.32 10.01 -5.04
C THR A 93 -21.42 8.49 -4.91
N GLY A 94 -21.10 7.94 -3.74
CA GLY A 94 -21.01 6.50 -3.50
C GLY A 94 -19.67 5.88 -3.97
N MET A 95 -18.74 6.65 -4.51
CA MET A 95 -17.41 6.19 -4.93
C MET A 95 -16.31 6.86 -4.11
N PRO A 96 -15.45 6.10 -3.42
CA PRO A 96 -14.24 6.63 -2.79
C PRO A 96 -13.18 7.11 -3.79
N ASP A 97 -12.30 7.99 -3.30
CA ASP A 97 -11.14 8.49 -4.04
C ASP A 97 -10.01 7.46 -4.11
N PHE A 98 -10.24 6.34 -4.82
CA PHE A 98 -9.29 5.22 -4.89
C PHE A 98 -7.91 5.56 -5.46
N LYS A 99 -7.75 6.73 -6.07
CA LYS A 99 -6.52 7.19 -6.70
C LYS A 99 -6.07 8.48 -6.07
N GLU A 100 -4.76 8.73 -6.16
CA GLU A 100 -4.14 9.98 -5.72
C GLU A 100 -4.26 10.22 -4.20
N ALA A 101 -4.19 9.16 -3.40
CA ALA A 101 -4.14 9.27 -1.96
C ALA A 101 -2.82 9.94 -1.53
N ASP A 102 -2.90 11.03 -0.78
CA ASP A 102 -1.73 11.68 -0.20
C ASP A 102 -1.27 10.89 1.05
N ALA A 103 0.04 10.65 1.15
CA ALA A 103 0.62 9.99 2.32
C ALA A 103 2.00 10.54 2.67
N ASP A 104 2.31 10.58 3.96
CA ASP A 104 3.65 10.77 4.48
C ASP A 104 4.35 9.42 4.65
N ILE A 105 5.48 9.23 3.97
CA ILE A 105 6.29 8.02 4.02
C ILE A 105 7.62 8.27 4.75
N GLU A 106 8.05 7.29 5.54
CA GLU A 106 9.35 7.25 6.19
C GLU A 106 9.88 5.82 6.28
N ALA A 107 11.20 5.66 6.37
CA ALA A 107 11.83 4.36 6.62
C ALA A 107 11.34 3.74 7.94
N THR A 108 11.17 2.43 7.98
CA THR A 108 10.81 1.71 9.22
C THR A 108 11.40 0.32 9.25
N VAL A 109 11.60 -0.20 10.47
CA VAL A 109 11.96 -1.60 10.73
C VAL A 109 10.75 -2.46 11.11
N ASP A 110 9.58 -1.85 11.24
CA ASP A 110 8.33 -2.52 11.62
C ASP A 110 7.96 -3.64 10.63
N THR A 111 7.17 -4.60 11.10
CA THR A 111 6.67 -5.70 10.26
C THR A 111 5.43 -5.28 9.48
N ILE A 112 5.30 -5.82 8.27
CA ILE A 112 4.09 -5.64 7.46
C ILE A 112 2.98 -6.49 8.10
N THR A 113 1.90 -5.84 8.49
CA THR A 113 0.70 -6.49 9.02
C THR A 113 0.09 -7.40 7.95
N THR A 114 -0.22 -8.65 8.30
CA THR A 114 -0.89 -9.58 7.39
C THR A 114 -2.31 -9.13 7.08
N VAL A 115 -2.91 -9.64 6.01
CA VAL A 115 -4.30 -9.33 5.64
C VAL A 115 -5.26 -9.68 6.79
N GLY A 116 -5.05 -10.82 7.46
CA GLY A 116 -5.88 -11.27 8.59
C GLY A 116 -5.80 -10.33 9.80
N GLU A 117 -4.58 -9.97 10.20
CA GLU A 117 -4.35 -9.01 11.30
C GLU A 117 -4.92 -7.64 10.97
N LEU A 118 -4.79 -7.18 9.71
CA LEU A 118 -5.37 -5.92 9.27
C LEU A 118 -6.89 -5.92 9.39
N MET A 119 -7.55 -7.02 9.01
CA MET A 119 -9.01 -7.14 9.22
C MET A 119 -9.38 -7.12 10.70
N GLN A 120 -8.60 -7.77 11.57
CA GLN A 120 -8.84 -7.75 13.02
C GLN A 120 -8.70 -6.35 13.61
N GLN A 121 -7.68 -5.58 13.18
CA GLN A 121 -7.49 -4.18 13.60
C GLN A 121 -8.70 -3.31 13.23
N LEU A 122 -9.35 -3.60 12.10
CA LEU A 122 -10.56 -2.91 11.65
C LEU A 122 -11.86 -3.45 12.30
N GLY A 123 -11.76 -4.33 13.29
CA GLY A 123 -12.90 -4.95 13.99
C GLY A 123 -13.56 -6.10 13.23
N GLY A 124 -12.95 -6.53 12.12
CA GLY A 124 -13.39 -7.70 11.34
C GLY A 124 -12.81 -9.01 11.86
N VAL A 125 -13.11 -10.09 11.14
CA VAL A 125 -12.52 -11.41 11.38
C VAL A 125 -11.69 -11.84 10.17
N PRO A 126 -10.54 -12.53 10.37
CA PRO A 126 -9.78 -13.08 9.27
C PRO A 126 -10.64 -14.04 8.45
N TYR A 127 -10.53 -13.94 7.13
CA TYR A 127 -11.14 -14.92 6.25
C TYR A 127 -10.47 -16.27 6.49
N ARG A 128 -11.17 -17.22 7.11
CA ARG A 128 -10.64 -18.57 7.36
C ARG A 128 -10.58 -19.33 6.04
N ARG A 129 -9.49 -20.05 5.81
CA ARG A 129 -9.51 -21.28 5.00
C ARG A 129 -9.57 -22.45 5.97
#